data_AF-A0AAW5ID30-F1
#
_entry.id   AF-A0AAW5ID30-F1
#
_cell.length_a   1.000
_cell.length_b   1.000
_cell.length_c   1.000
_cell.angle_alpha   90.00
_cell.angle_beta   90.00
_cell.angle_gamma   90.00
#
_symmetry.space_group_name_H-M   'P 1'
#
loop_
_entity.id
_entity.type
_entity.pdbx_description
1 polymer ?
#
loop_
_entity_poly.entity_id
_entity_poly.type
_entity_poly.pdbx_seq_one_letter_code
_entity_poly.pdbx_strand_id
1 'polypeptide(L)'
;MNIHQEILAKSEQNGHVCLYQHLKNVADTARVMAKQLGFDEQIAVEGALLHDIGKVSPVFQQSLISPNKKKPGSVFRHEIASLFFLSLVCQEHRDAVIDMIVAHHKSMYKDVRELGILDLDDTSDCFKEHSKLFPEWSYIAIDILESLGMETHEISLEEAKENYEYVIDYCDGRKKGCSEWRGLLMAADHMASAMETAFEMPLDKLFIKPDLSFYNRQSELYPLSLISSDNKKMHTLVTAPTGAGKTDFLLRRCRGRVLEGTKRSVYLRENPKMVEEPRIEIVR
;
A
#
# COMPACT_ATOMS: atom_id res chain seq x y z
N MET A 1 13.73 19.76 -10.14
CA MET A 1 12.61 20.58 -10.66
C MET A 1 11.89 19.68 -11.67
N ASN A 2 10.57 19.47 -11.59
CA ASN A 2 9.90 18.51 -12.49
C ASN A 2 10.02 18.95 -13.96
N ILE A 3 10.75 18.17 -14.75
CA ILE A 3 11.01 18.45 -16.18
C ILE A 3 10.03 17.73 -17.12
N HIS A 4 9.25 16.76 -16.63
CA HIS A 4 8.36 15.91 -17.45
C HIS A 4 6.89 16.07 -17.05
N GLN A 5 6.34 17.27 -17.23
CA GLN A 5 4.93 17.56 -16.89
C GLN A 5 3.94 16.85 -17.82
N GLU A 6 4.38 16.48 -19.01
CA GLU A 6 3.63 15.76 -20.03
C GLU A 6 3.36 14.30 -19.68
N ILE A 7 4.15 13.71 -18.77
CA ILE A 7 3.98 12.31 -18.37
C ILE A 7 2.93 12.22 -17.27
N LEU A 8 1.83 11.52 -17.56
CA LEU A 8 0.66 11.45 -16.69
C LEU A 8 0.60 10.13 -15.91
N ALA A 9 0.21 10.21 -14.63
CA ALA A 9 -0.17 9.03 -13.84
C ALA A 9 -1.63 8.60 -14.10
N LYS A 10 -2.51 9.57 -14.39
CA LYS A 10 -3.95 9.37 -14.64
C LYS A 10 -4.42 10.23 -15.82
N SER A 11 -5.42 9.75 -16.55
CA SER A 11 -5.98 10.46 -17.72
C SER A 11 -6.69 11.76 -17.33
N GLU A 12 -6.95 12.64 -18.33
CA GLU A 12 -7.68 13.90 -18.16
C GLU A 12 -9.02 13.75 -17.44
N GLN A 13 -9.77 12.67 -17.73
CA GLN A 13 -11.07 12.40 -17.12
C GLN A 13 -10.98 11.96 -15.66
N ASN A 14 -9.79 11.62 -15.18
CA ASN A 14 -9.51 11.04 -13.86
C ASN A 14 -8.55 11.92 -13.03
N GLY A 15 -8.55 13.24 -13.25
CA GLY A 15 -7.85 14.20 -12.39
C GLY A 15 -6.61 14.87 -12.98
N HIS A 16 -6.12 14.45 -14.16
CA HIS A 16 -4.95 15.02 -14.84
C HIS A 16 -3.75 15.26 -13.90
N VAL A 17 -3.24 14.16 -13.32
CA VAL A 17 -2.12 14.19 -12.38
C VAL A 17 -0.85 13.79 -13.11
N CYS A 18 0.16 14.68 -13.06
CA CYS A 18 1.51 14.38 -13.55
C CYS A 18 2.14 13.28 -12.70
N LEU A 19 2.85 12.34 -13.34
CA LEU A 19 3.48 11.20 -12.70
C LEU A 19 4.46 11.61 -11.60
N TYR A 20 5.30 12.62 -11.85
CA TYR A 20 6.22 13.15 -10.84
C TYR A 20 5.49 13.54 -9.54
N GLN A 21 4.36 14.27 -9.66
CA GLN A 21 3.63 14.73 -8.49
C GLN A 21 2.97 13.56 -7.74
N HIS A 22 2.44 12.60 -8.48
CA HIS A 22 1.91 11.37 -7.91
C HIS A 22 2.98 10.62 -7.11
N LEU A 23 4.11 10.29 -7.73
CA LEU A 23 5.22 9.58 -7.08
C LEU A 23 5.73 10.33 -5.84
N LYS A 24 5.88 11.66 -5.92
CA LYS A 24 6.24 12.49 -4.78
C LYS A 24 5.25 12.35 -3.63
N ASN A 25 3.95 12.47 -3.91
CA ASN A 25 2.89 12.39 -2.90
C ASN A 25 2.85 11.01 -2.23
N VAL A 26 3.03 9.93 -3.02
CA VAL A 26 3.09 8.56 -2.51
C VAL A 26 4.35 8.38 -1.64
N ALA A 27 5.52 8.83 -2.08
CA ALA A 27 6.77 8.72 -1.33
C ALA A 27 6.75 9.49 -0.01
N ASP A 28 6.26 10.73 -0.03
CA ASP A 28 6.11 11.56 1.18
C ASP A 28 5.14 10.90 2.18
N THR A 29 4.05 10.34 1.68
CA THR A 29 3.08 9.61 2.51
C THR A 29 3.69 8.33 3.07
N ALA A 30 4.33 7.52 2.23
CA ALA A 30 4.95 6.25 2.59
C ALA A 30 6.03 6.44 3.67
N ARG A 31 6.85 7.49 3.57
CA ARG A 31 7.84 7.85 4.59
C ARG A 31 7.20 8.07 5.97
N VAL A 32 6.14 8.86 6.02
CA VAL A 32 5.44 9.14 7.29
C VAL A 32 4.77 7.86 7.82
N MET A 33 4.17 7.04 6.95
CA MET A 33 3.60 5.76 7.35
C MET A 33 4.65 4.80 7.91
N ALA A 34 5.80 4.68 7.24
CA ALA A 34 6.90 3.81 7.63
C ALA A 34 7.43 4.17 9.01
N LYS A 35 7.72 5.46 9.23
CA LYS A 35 8.14 5.99 10.52
C LYS A 35 7.17 5.66 11.66
N GLN A 36 5.87 5.76 11.41
CA GLN A 36 4.83 5.50 12.43
C GLN A 36 4.62 4.01 12.70
N LEU A 37 4.91 3.15 11.72
CA LEU A 37 4.77 1.70 11.83
C LEU A 37 6.09 1.01 12.25
N GLY A 38 7.21 1.74 12.30
CA GLY A 38 8.52 1.20 12.64
C GLY A 38 9.22 0.49 11.47
N PHE A 39 8.85 0.83 10.24
CA PHE A 39 9.49 0.34 9.02
C PHE A 39 10.66 1.24 8.64
N ASP A 40 11.57 0.72 7.82
CA ASP A 40 12.64 1.52 7.24
C ASP A 40 12.05 2.58 6.28
N GLU A 41 12.37 3.85 6.53
CA GLU A 41 11.85 4.98 5.75
C GLU A 41 12.40 4.99 4.32
N GLN A 42 13.63 4.55 4.12
CA GLN A 42 14.29 4.56 2.80
C GLN A 42 13.69 3.50 1.89
N ILE A 43 13.50 2.27 2.37
CA ILE A 43 12.83 1.20 1.62
C ILE A 43 11.42 1.63 1.19
N ALA A 44 10.67 2.27 2.10
CA ALA A 44 9.34 2.77 1.82
C ALA A 44 9.33 3.84 0.72
N VAL A 45 10.32 4.74 0.73
CA VAL A 45 10.45 5.79 -0.28
C VAL A 45 10.84 5.18 -1.63
N GLU A 46 11.83 4.29 -1.67
CA GLU A 46 12.28 3.63 -2.91
C GLU A 46 11.15 2.86 -3.59
N GLY A 47 10.42 2.02 -2.86
CA GLY A 47 9.28 1.31 -3.42
C GLY A 47 8.14 2.24 -3.85
N ALA A 48 7.92 3.35 -3.14
CA ALA A 48 6.93 4.35 -3.51
C ALA A 48 7.32 5.16 -4.76
N LEU A 49 8.59 5.47 -4.97
CA LEU A 49 9.06 6.15 -6.17
C LEU A 49 9.02 5.23 -7.40
N LEU A 50 9.32 3.95 -7.20
CA LEU A 50 9.37 3.00 -8.31
C LEU A 50 8.01 2.41 -8.71
N HIS A 51 7.03 2.25 -7.80
CA HIS A 51 5.84 1.43 -8.08
C HIS A 51 5.13 1.72 -9.41
N ASP A 52 5.03 3.00 -9.77
CA ASP A 52 4.34 3.50 -10.94
C ASP A 52 5.26 4.04 -12.03
N ILE A 53 6.59 3.95 -11.89
CA ILE A 53 7.52 4.53 -12.88
C ILE A 53 7.36 3.91 -14.28
N GLY A 54 6.91 2.66 -14.37
CA GLY A 54 6.56 2.01 -15.62
C GLY A 54 5.42 2.69 -16.40
N LYS A 55 4.69 3.64 -15.79
CA LYS A 55 3.70 4.48 -16.48
C LYS A 55 4.34 5.43 -17.50
N VAL A 56 5.64 5.70 -17.40
CA VAL A 56 6.38 6.48 -18.42
C VAL A 56 6.32 5.81 -19.80
N SER A 57 6.16 4.48 -19.86
CA SER A 57 6.09 3.73 -21.10
C SER A 57 5.10 4.35 -22.11
N PRO A 58 5.50 4.54 -23.39
CA PRO A 58 4.62 5.01 -24.44
C PRO A 58 3.38 4.14 -24.62
N VAL A 59 3.50 2.84 -24.35
CA VAL A 59 2.38 1.89 -24.38
C VAL A 59 1.31 2.27 -23.34
N PHE A 60 1.73 2.65 -22.13
CA PHE A 60 0.82 3.10 -21.07
C PHE A 60 0.24 4.48 -21.41
N GLN A 61 1.09 5.45 -21.76
CA GLN A 61 0.66 6.82 -22.06
C GLN A 61 -0.36 6.86 -23.21
N GLN A 62 -0.14 6.07 -24.28
CA GLN A 62 -1.11 5.98 -25.37
C GLN A 62 -2.43 5.30 -24.94
N SER A 63 -2.38 4.39 -23.97
CA SER A 63 -3.58 3.76 -23.42
C SER A 63 -4.47 4.72 -22.63
N LEU A 64 -3.90 5.81 -22.08
CA LEU A 64 -4.66 6.87 -21.42
C LEU A 64 -5.46 7.71 -22.43
N ILE A 65 -4.89 7.94 -23.62
CA ILE A 65 -5.51 8.75 -24.69
C ILE A 65 -6.59 7.95 -25.44
N SER A 66 -6.36 6.66 -25.67
CA SER A 66 -7.24 5.80 -26.48
C SER A 66 -7.58 4.48 -25.78
N PRO A 67 -8.36 4.51 -24.69
CA PRO A 67 -8.67 3.31 -23.88
C PRO A 67 -9.39 2.21 -24.68
N ASN A 68 -10.12 2.57 -25.74
CA ASN A 68 -10.92 1.66 -26.57
C ASN A 68 -10.13 0.95 -27.68
N LYS A 69 -8.83 1.24 -27.87
CA LYS A 69 -8.00 0.64 -28.94
C LYS A 69 -7.12 -0.53 -28.48
N LYS A 70 -7.29 -1.03 -27.26
CA LYS A 70 -6.48 -2.15 -26.76
C LYS A 70 -6.68 -3.38 -27.65
N LYS A 71 -5.58 -3.94 -28.17
CA LYS A 71 -5.61 -5.22 -28.88
C LYS A 71 -6.14 -6.29 -27.92
N PRO A 72 -7.07 -7.16 -28.35
CA PRO A 72 -7.49 -8.31 -27.55
C PRO A 72 -6.26 -9.13 -27.17
N GLY A 73 -6.07 -9.40 -25.87
CA GLY A 73 -4.98 -10.25 -25.35
C GLY A 73 -3.69 -9.54 -24.95
N SER A 74 -3.43 -8.28 -25.34
CA SER A 74 -2.24 -7.56 -24.84
C SER A 74 -2.54 -6.88 -23.50
N VAL A 75 -1.94 -7.34 -22.41
CA VAL A 75 -2.09 -6.75 -21.08
C VAL A 75 -0.77 -6.10 -20.68
N PHE A 76 -0.61 -4.81 -20.97
CA PHE A 76 0.49 -4.02 -20.40
C PHE A 76 0.19 -3.69 -18.93
N ARG A 77 1.13 -4.03 -18.06
CA ARG A 77 1.15 -3.72 -16.62
C ARG A 77 2.33 -2.80 -16.31
N HIS A 78 2.03 -1.59 -15.87
CA HIS A 78 3.08 -0.63 -15.54
C HIS A 78 3.90 -1.11 -14.35
N GLU A 79 3.31 -1.88 -13.44
CA GLU A 79 4.00 -2.46 -12.28
C GLU A 79 5.14 -3.40 -12.69
N ILE A 80 4.96 -4.15 -13.79
CA ILE A 80 6.01 -5.02 -14.34
C ILE A 80 7.10 -4.16 -14.98
N ALA A 81 6.73 -3.16 -15.77
CA ALA A 81 7.69 -2.24 -16.38
C ALA A 81 8.47 -1.42 -15.34
N SER A 82 7.87 -1.12 -14.18
CA SER A 82 8.54 -0.45 -13.06
C SER A 82 9.71 -1.25 -12.50
N LEU A 83 9.63 -2.58 -12.54
CA LEU A 83 10.66 -3.48 -12.00
C LEU A 83 11.93 -3.51 -12.85
N PHE A 84 11.90 -3.00 -14.09
CA PHE A 84 13.10 -2.84 -14.91
C PHE A 84 14.13 -1.90 -14.29
N PHE A 85 13.73 -1.07 -13.34
CA PHE A 85 14.57 -0.11 -12.63
C PHE A 85 15.02 -0.60 -11.24
N LEU A 86 14.81 -1.88 -10.92
CA LEU A 86 15.13 -2.43 -9.61
C LEU A 86 16.62 -2.30 -9.23
N SER A 87 17.52 -2.32 -10.22
CA SER A 87 18.96 -2.18 -9.98
C SER A 87 19.37 -0.84 -9.37
N LEU A 88 18.52 0.19 -9.45
CA LEU A 88 18.72 1.48 -8.76
C LEU A 88 18.60 1.35 -7.23
N VAL A 89 18.02 0.25 -6.74
CA VAL A 89 17.85 -0.03 -5.31
C VAL A 89 19.01 -0.91 -4.83
N CYS A 90 19.56 -0.60 -3.65
CA CYS A 90 20.61 -1.42 -3.06
C CYS A 90 20.12 -2.84 -2.76
N GLN A 91 21.02 -3.81 -2.81
CA GLN A 91 20.66 -5.22 -2.82
C GLN A 91 19.85 -5.64 -1.58
N GLU A 92 20.12 -5.04 -0.43
CA GLU A 92 19.46 -5.33 0.84
C GLU A 92 17.98 -4.89 0.86
N HIS A 93 17.61 -3.92 0.03
CA HIS A 93 16.26 -3.36 -0.02
C HIS A 93 15.38 -4.00 -1.09
N ARG A 94 16.00 -4.63 -2.12
CA ARG A 94 15.31 -5.11 -3.34
C ARG A 94 14.11 -5.97 -3.04
N ASP A 95 14.24 -6.99 -2.19
CA ASP A 95 13.16 -7.93 -1.88
C ASP A 95 11.92 -7.23 -1.29
N ALA A 96 12.12 -6.26 -0.41
CA ALA A 96 11.04 -5.47 0.17
C ALA A 96 10.40 -4.54 -0.87
N VAL A 97 11.20 -3.94 -1.75
CA VAL A 97 10.71 -3.12 -2.87
C VAL A 97 9.91 -3.98 -3.87
N ILE A 98 10.37 -5.18 -4.20
CA ILE A 98 9.64 -6.12 -5.07
C ILE A 98 8.27 -6.45 -4.46
N ASP A 99 8.24 -6.75 -3.17
CA ASP A 99 7.01 -7.01 -2.40
C ASP A 99 6.01 -5.85 -2.51
N MET A 100 6.50 -4.60 -2.52
CA MET A 100 5.69 -3.40 -2.74
C MET A 100 5.16 -3.38 -4.17
N ILE A 101 6.02 -3.51 -5.18
CA ILE A 101 5.66 -3.24 -6.59
C ILE A 101 4.87 -4.39 -7.23
N VAL A 102 5.29 -5.65 -7.12
CA VAL A 102 4.65 -6.76 -7.86
C VAL A 102 3.18 -6.90 -7.51
N ALA A 103 2.85 -6.64 -6.24
CA ALA A 103 1.55 -6.98 -5.68
C ALA A 103 0.61 -5.77 -5.43
N HIS A 104 1.03 -4.52 -5.68
CA HIS A 104 0.22 -3.36 -5.25
C HIS A 104 -1.12 -3.21 -5.99
N HIS A 105 -1.28 -3.78 -7.19
CA HIS A 105 -2.57 -3.80 -7.90
C HIS A 105 -3.19 -5.18 -8.10
N LYS A 106 -2.40 -6.27 -8.07
CA LYS A 106 -2.86 -7.65 -8.32
C LYS A 106 -2.06 -8.67 -7.51
N SER A 107 -2.58 -9.87 -7.33
CA SER A 107 -1.81 -10.97 -6.70
C SER A 107 -0.66 -11.40 -7.61
N MET A 108 0.41 -11.95 -7.02
CA MET A 108 1.60 -12.41 -7.76
C MET A 108 1.31 -13.61 -8.68
N TYR A 109 0.37 -14.48 -8.30
CA TYR A 109 0.01 -15.72 -8.99
C TYR A 109 -1.46 -16.06 -8.75
N LYS A 110 -2.14 -16.59 -9.78
CA LYS A 110 -3.56 -16.94 -9.82
C LYS A 110 -4.47 -15.86 -9.26
N ASP A 111 -4.31 -14.63 -9.76
CA ASP A 111 -5.35 -13.63 -9.56
C ASP A 111 -6.64 -14.04 -10.30
N VAL A 112 -7.77 -13.36 -10.04
CA VAL A 112 -9.09 -13.71 -10.63
C VAL A 112 -9.07 -13.73 -12.17
N ARG A 113 -8.06 -13.13 -12.80
CA ARG A 113 -7.89 -13.05 -14.25
C ARG A 113 -6.61 -13.74 -14.75
N GLU A 114 -5.85 -14.40 -13.87
CA GLU A 114 -4.53 -14.98 -14.13
C GLU A 114 -3.55 -13.98 -14.77
N LEU A 115 -3.48 -12.78 -14.21
CA LEU A 115 -2.63 -11.67 -14.67
C LEU A 115 -1.51 -11.32 -13.69
N GLY A 116 -1.21 -12.20 -12.73
CA GLY A 116 -0.04 -12.07 -11.86
C GLY A 116 1.26 -12.08 -12.68
N ILE A 117 2.38 -11.61 -12.09
CA ILE A 117 3.66 -11.59 -12.82
C ILE A 117 4.07 -13.00 -13.24
N LEU A 118 3.87 -13.99 -12.36
CA LEU A 118 4.16 -15.40 -12.63
C LEU A 118 3.16 -15.99 -13.64
N ASP A 119 1.87 -15.62 -13.56
CA ASP A 119 0.87 -16.08 -14.53
C ASP A 119 1.19 -15.58 -15.97
N LEU A 120 1.67 -14.34 -16.08
CA LEU A 120 2.00 -13.72 -17.36
C LEU A 120 3.31 -14.25 -17.95
N ASP A 121 4.31 -14.53 -17.11
CA ASP A 121 5.57 -15.16 -17.52
C ASP A 121 5.35 -16.58 -18.06
N ASP A 122 4.50 -17.37 -17.38
CA ASP A 122 4.15 -18.73 -17.82
C ASP A 122 3.42 -18.79 -19.18
N THR A 123 2.69 -17.73 -19.54
CA THR A 123 1.73 -17.75 -20.66
C THR A 123 2.11 -16.88 -21.85
N SER A 124 3.12 -16.00 -21.71
CA SER A 124 3.50 -15.04 -22.75
C SER A 124 4.96 -14.60 -22.63
N ASP A 125 5.50 -13.99 -23.69
CA ASP A 125 6.79 -13.29 -23.63
C ASP A 125 6.63 -11.96 -22.86
N CYS A 126 6.46 -12.09 -21.55
CA CYS A 126 6.05 -11.01 -20.64
C CYS A 126 7.08 -9.88 -20.62
N PHE A 127 8.38 -10.19 -20.55
CA PHE A 127 9.43 -9.19 -20.65
C PHE A 127 9.31 -8.37 -21.94
N LYS A 128 9.21 -9.04 -23.10
CA LYS A 128 9.15 -8.35 -24.41
C LYS A 128 7.94 -7.45 -24.55
N GLU A 129 6.79 -7.84 -24.00
CA GLU A 129 5.57 -7.04 -24.05
C GLU A 129 5.69 -5.76 -23.21
N HIS A 130 6.34 -5.82 -22.05
CA HIS A 130 6.47 -4.70 -21.11
C HIS A 130 7.68 -3.80 -21.41
N SER A 131 8.75 -4.34 -22.02
CA SER A 131 9.96 -3.61 -22.43
C SER A 131 9.86 -2.96 -23.81
N LYS A 132 8.67 -2.94 -24.43
CA LYS A 132 8.46 -2.27 -25.72
C LYS A 132 8.93 -0.82 -25.67
N LEU A 133 9.78 -0.48 -26.64
CA LEU A 133 10.37 0.85 -26.81
C LEU A 133 11.19 1.32 -25.60
N PHE A 134 11.70 0.40 -24.76
CA PHE A 134 12.45 0.75 -23.54
C PHE A 134 13.55 1.82 -23.73
N PRO A 135 14.39 1.77 -24.80
CA PRO A 135 15.39 2.82 -25.04
C PRO A 135 14.79 4.23 -25.25
N GLU A 136 13.52 4.33 -25.64
CA GLU A 136 12.86 5.62 -25.91
C GLU A 136 12.28 6.28 -24.67
N TRP A 137 12.17 5.56 -23.54
CA TRP A 137 11.49 6.08 -22.34
C TRP A 137 12.23 5.84 -21.02
N SER A 138 13.25 4.98 -21.01
CA SER A 138 14.06 4.70 -19.81
C SER A 138 14.75 5.95 -19.26
N TYR A 139 15.33 6.79 -20.12
CA TYR A 139 15.96 8.04 -19.69
C TYR A 139 14.95 9.01 -19.06
N ILE A 140 13.72 9.09 -19.58
CA ILE A 140 12.64 9.91 -19.00
C ILE A 140 12.28 9.41 -17.59
N ALA A 141 12.22 8.09 -17.40
CA ALA A 141 11.98 7.49 -16.10
C ALA A 141 13.12 7.82 -15.11
N ILE A 142 14.38 7.70 -15.56
CA ILE A 142 15.56 8.06 -14.78
C ILE A 142 15.55 9.54 -14.39
N ASP A 143 15.26 10.43 -15.33
CA ASP A 143 15.18 11.88 -15.12
C ASP A 143 14.12 12.26 -14.08
N ILE A 144 12.96 11.59 -14.09
CA ILE A 144 11.91 11.76 -13.07
C ILE A 144 12.39 11.29 -11.70
N LEU A 145 13.01 10.11 -11.61
CA LEU A 145 13.50 9.52 -10.35
C LEU A 145 14.63 10.36 -9.75
N GLU A 146 15.59 10.80 -10.56
CA GLU A 146 16.69 11.67 -10.15
C GLU A 146 16.13 13.01 -9.64
N SER A 147 15.15 13.58 -10.33
CA SER A 147 14.47 14.82 -9.91
C SER A 147 13.73 14.68 -8.57
N LEU A 148 13.36 13.45 -8.18
CA LEU A 148 12.73 13.12 -6.90
C LEU A 148 13.75 12.77 -5.81
N GLY A 149 15.05 12.80 -6.12
CA GLY A 149 16.16 12.61 -5.19
C GLY A 149 16.63 11.17 -5.04
N MET A 150 16.26 10.27 -5.97
CA MET A 150 16.85 8.93 -6.04
C MET A 150 18.23 9.00 -6.69
N GLU A 151 19.18 8.22 -6.19
CA GLU A 151 20.47 8.02 -6.89
C GLU A 151 20.21 7.12 -8.11
N THR A 152 20.67 7.53 -9.29
CA THR A 152 20.35 6.86 -10.54
C THR A 152 21.59 6.64 -11.42
N HIS A 153 21.46 5.70 -12.36
CA HIS A 153 22.38 5.48 -13.47
C HIS A 153 21.59 5.05 -14.70
N GLU A 154 22.21 5.12 -15.88
CA GLU A 154 21.60 4.63 -17.12
C GLU A 154 21.36 3.12 -17.07
N ILE A 155 20.15 2.68 -17.38
CA ILE A 155 19.77 1.27 -17.38
C ILE A 155 19.67 0.76 -18.82
N SER A 156 20.50 -0.23 -19.15
CA SER A 156 20.46 -0.92 -20.44
C SER A 156 19.25 -1.87 -20.54
N LEU A 157 18.91 -2.30 -21.75
CA LEU A 157 17.85 -3.30 -21.93
C LEU A 157 18.25 -4.65 -21.31
N GLU A 158 19.54 -4.98 -21.37
CA GLU A 158 20.12 -6.17 -20.74
C GLU A 158 19.99 -6.12 -19.22
N GLU A 159 20.35 -5.00 -18.59
CA GLU A 159 20.18 -4.80 -17.14
C GLU A 159 18.71 -4.83 -16.72
N ALA A 160 17.82 -4.23 -17.52
CA ALA A 160 16.37 -4.35 -17.30
C ALA A 160 15.89 -5.81 -17.35
N LYS A 161 16.49 -6.65 -18.20
CA LYS A 161 16.20 -8.08 -18.28
C LYS A 161 16.73 -8.83 -17.06
N GLU A 162 17.94 -8.54 -16.60
CA GLU A 162 18.50 -9.10 -15.37
C GLU A 162 17.64 -8.75 -14.15
N ASN A 163 17.17 -7.50 -14.06
CA ASN A 163 16.23 -7.06 -13.03
C ASN A 163 14.92 -7.87 -13.08
N TYR A 164 14.37 -8.07 -14.28
CA TYR A 164 13.16 -8.87 -14.47
C TYR A 164 13.36 -10.32 -14.02
N GLU A 165 14.46 -10.96 -14.44
CA GLU A 165 14.80 -12.34 -14.07
C GLU A 165 14.96 -12.49 -12.55
N TYR A 166 15.66 -11.56 -11.89
CA TYR A 166 15.78 -11.53 -10.43
C TYR A 166 14.41 -11.51 -9.74
N VAL A 167 13.46 -10.73 -10.26
CA VAL A 167 12.12 -10.64 -9.68
C VAL A 167 11.36 -11.94 -9.85
N ILE A 168 11.47 -12.60 -11.01
CA ILE A 168 10.83 -13.90 -11.24
C ILE A 168 11.37 -14.93 -10.25
N ASP A 169 12.69 -15.03 -10.11
CA ASP A 169 13.34 -15.95 -9.16
C ASP A 169 12.90 -15.70 -7.72
N TYR A 170 12.86 -14.43 -7.30
CA TYR A 170 12.38 -14.04 -5.97
C TYR A 170 10.90 -14.43 -5.76
N CYS A 171 10.05 -14.16 -6.75
CA CYS A 171 8.62 -14.43 -6.67
C CYS A 171 8.31 -15.94 -6.64
N ASP A 172 9.02 -16.75 -7.42
CA ASP A 172 8.84 -18.21 -7.48
C ASP A 172 9.27 -18.89 -6.17
N GLY A 173 10.35 -18.40 -5.55
CA GLY A 173 10.83 -18.90 -4.26
C GLY A 173 9.94 -18.56 -3.06
N ARG A 174 8.95 -17.66 -3.22
CA ARG A 174 8.20 -17.08 -2.10
C ARG A 174 7.06 -17.99 -1.62
N LYS A 175 7.01 -18.22 -0.31
CA LYS A 175 5.87 -18.90 0.33
C LYS A 175 4.63 -18.01 0.32
N LYS A 176 3.46 -18.64 0.16
CA LYS A 176 2.16 -17.94 0.28
C LYS A 176 2.06 -17.25 1.64
N GLY A 177 1.73 -15.96 1.63
CA GLY A 177 1.64 -15.13 2.83
C GLY A 177 1.22 -13.70 2.53
N CYS A 178 1.19 -12.89 3.58
CA CYS A 178 0.89 -11.46 3.49
C CYS A 178 2.21 -10.67 3.54
N SER A 179 2.32 -9.60 2.76
CA SER A 179 3.45 -8.65 2.85
C SER A 179 2.97 -7.38 3.53
N GLU A 180 3.64 -6.97 4.60
CA GLU A 180 3.35 -5.70 5.26
C GLU A 180 3.80 -4.51 4.42
N TRP A 181 4.92 -4.65 3.70
CA TRP A 181 5.42 -3.66 2.74
C TRP A 181 4.41 -3.35 1.64
N ARG A 182 3.78 -4.40 1.08
CA ARG A 182 2.64 -4.23 0.17
C ARG A 182 1.51 -3.42 0.80
N GLY A 183 1.14 -3.74 2.04
CA GLY A 183 0.08 -3.03 2.76
C GLY A 183 0.40 -1.55 2.97
N LEU A 184 1.66 -1.24 3.29
CA LEU A 184 2.16 0.12 3.43
C LEU A 184 2.06 0.89 2.11
N LEU A 185 2.58 0.33 1.01
CA LEU A 185 2.52 1.00 -0.29
C LEU A 185 1.07 1.22 -0.74
N MET A 186 0.21 0.20 -0.64
CA MET A 186 -1.20 0.33 -1.01
C MET A 186 -1.91 1.43 -0.22
N ALA A 187 -1.62 1.54 1.09
CA ALA A 187 -2.18 2.59 1.92
C ALA A 187 -1.67 3.98 1.49
N ALA A 188 -0.39 4.10 1.16
CA ALA A 188 0.21 5.36 0.69
C ALA A 188 -0.34 5.79 -0.67
N ASP A 189 -0.40 4.87 -1.65
CA ASP A 189 -0.94 5.13 -2.98
C ASP A 189 -2.42 5.54 -2.95
N HIS A 190 -3.25 4.80 -2.20
CA HIS A 190 -4.65 5.15 -2.02
C HIS A 190 -4.83 6.52 -1.36
N MET A 191 -4.02 6.84 -0.36
CA MET A 191 -4.09 8.13 0.33
C MET A 191 -3.69 9.29 -0.60
N ALA A 192 -2.59 9.14 -1.35
CA ALA A 192 -2.15 10.13 -2.34
C ALA A 192 -3.21 10.32 -3.44
N SER A 193 -3.74 9.22 -3.97
CA SER A 193 -4.82 9.21 -4.95
C SER A 193 -6.10 9.89 -4.45
N ALA A 194 -6.44 9.78 -3.17
CA ALA A 194 -7.61 10.44 -2.60
C ALA A 194 -7.41 11.95 -2.40
N MET A 195 -6.16 12.40 -2.34
CA MET A 195 -5.77 13.79 -2.05
C MET A 195 -5.20 14.50 -3.28
N GLU A 196 -5.46 14.01 -4.49
CA GLU A 196 -4.90 14.53 -5.75
C GLU A 196 -5.20 16.01 -6.02
N THR A 197 -6.27 16.53 -5.47
CA THR A 197 -6.64 17.96 -5.60
C THR A 197 -5.93 18.86 -4.59
N ALA A 198 -5.24 18.28 -3.60
CA ALA A 198 -4.44 19.04 -2.64
C ALA A 198 -3.09 19.39 -3.27
N PHE A 199 -2.70 20.66 -3.15
CA PHE A 199 -1.38 21.13 -3.61
C PHE A 199 -0.23 20.44 -2.83
N GLU A 200 -0.46 20.12 -1.56
CA GLU A 200 0.46 19.39 -0.69
C GLU A 200 -0.29 18.38 0.17
N MET A 201 0.37 17.25 0.46
CA MET A 201 -0.18 16.22 1.33
C MET A 201 -0.24 16.72 2.79
N PRO A 202 -1.38 16.55 3.50
CA PRO A 202 -1.50 16.91 4.91
C PRO A 202 -0.84 15.87 5.83
N LEU A 203 0.47 15.71 5.68
CA LEU A 203 1.28 14.66 6.31
C LEU A 203 1.21 14.69 7.85
N ASP A 204 1.10 15.88 8.44
CA ASP A 204 0.97 16.12 9.88
C ASP A 204 -0.36 15.62 10.47
N LYS A 205 -1.37 15.39 9.62
CA LYS A 205 -2.71 14.96 10.02
C LYS A 205 -2.97 13.47 9.79
N LEU A 206 -2.02 12.76 9.17
CA LEU A 206 -2.19 11.32 8.87
C LEU A 206 -2.25 10.45 10.13
N PHE A 207 -1.53 10.83 11.19
CA PHE A 207 -1.37 10.02 12.40
C PHE A 207 -1.64 10.85 13.66
N ILE A 208 -2.89 11.29 13.83
CA ILE A 208 -3.33 11.99 15.04
C ILE A 208 -3.70 10.96 16.10
N LYS A 209 -3.09 11.06 17.28
CA LYS A 209 -3.48 10.27 18.45
C LYS A 209 -4.73 10.92 19.08
N PRO A 210 -5.89 10.24 19.12
CA PRO A 210 -7.08 10.77 19.77
C PRO A 210 -6.87 10.91 21.28
N ASP A 211 -7.46 11.95 21.87
CA ASP A 211 -7.60 12.04 23.32
C ASP A 211 -8.76 11.15 23.77
N LEU A 212 -8.43 10.15 24.59
CA LEU A 212 -9.39 9.20 25.15
C LEU A 212 -9.65 9.45 26.64
N SER A 213 -9.20 10.58 27.18
CA SER A 213 -9.35 10.97 28.59
C SER A 213 -10.81 10.94 29.06
N PHE A 214 -11.75 11.30 28.19
CA PHE A 214 -13.19 11.24 28.44
C PHE A 214 -13.67 9.86 28.92
N TYR A 215 -13.09 8.78 28.38
CA TYR A 215 -13.49 7.41 28.71
C TYR A 215 -12.93 6.91 30.05
N ASN A 216 -12.08 7.69 30.73
CA ASN A 216 -11.52 7.38 32.05
C ASN A 216 -12.46 7.66 33.23
N ARG A 217 -13.71 8.04 32.97
CA ARG A 217 -14.73 8.20 34.00
C ARG A 217 -15.04 6.89 34.71
N GLN A 218 -15.32 6.98 36.02
CA GLN A 218 -15.68 5.85 36.87
C GLN A 218 -17.08 6.04 37.43
N SER A 219 -17.84 4.95 37.51
CA SER A 219 -19.19 4.93 38.08
C SER A 219 -19.57 3.51 38.50
N GLU A 220 -20.18 3.37 39.68
CA GLU A 220 -20.73 2.08 40.14
C GLU A 220 -21.85 1.56 39.22
N LEU A 221 -22.56 2.45 38.51
CA LEU A 221 -23.57 2.07 37.51
C LEU A 221 -22.96 1.35 36.30
N TYR A 222 -21.65 1.53 36.08
CA TYR A 222 -20.90 0.96 34.96
C TYR A 222 -19.75 0.11 35.52
N PRO A 223 -20.00 -1.15 35.91
CA PRO A 223 -19.00 -1.97 36.61
C PRO A 223 -17.66 -2.11 35.87
N LEU A 224 -17.68 -2.13 34.53
CA LEU A 224 -16.46 -2.19 33.73
C LEU A 224 -15.58 -0.93 33.88
N SER A 225 -16.16 0.21 34.24
CA SER A 225 -15.41 1.45 34.48
C SER A 225 -14.43 1.34 35.65
N LEU A 226 -14.73 0.48 36.63
CA LEU A 226 -13.90 0.22 37.82
C LEU A 226 -12.80 -0.81 37.55
N ILE A 227 -12.89 -1.56 36.45
CA ILE A 227 -11.89 -2.55 36.08
C ILE A 227 -10.75 -1.87 35.31
N SER A 228 -9.51 -2.19 35.69
CA SER A 228 -8.32 -1.72 35.00
C SER A 228 -8.31 -2.15 33.53
N SER A 229 -8.06 -1.20 32.64
CA SER A 229 -7.81 -1.44 31.22
C SER A 229 -6.32 -1.58 30.89
N ASP A 230 -5.41 -1.44 31.86
CA ASP A 230 -3.98 -1.57 31.61
C ASP A 230 -3.58 -3.05 31.49
N ASN A 231 -3.37 -3.49 30.26
CA ASN A 231 -2.93 -4.84 29.96
C ASN A 231 -2.03 -4.83 28.72
N LYS A 232 -0.99 -5.67 28.71
CA LYS A 232 -0.01 -5.74 27.62
C LYS A 232 -0.43 -6.67 26.47
N LYS A 233 -1.46 -7.50 26.64
CA LYS A 233 -1.94 -8.41 25.60
C LYS A 233 -2.47 -7.65 24.38
N MET A 234 -2.31 -8.22 23.19
CA MET A 234 -2.71 -7.54 21.94
C MET A 234 -4.23 -7.51 21.75
N HIS A 235 -4.90 -8.62 22.04
CA HIS A 235 -6.34 -8.78 21.80
C HIS A 235 -7.14 -8.73 23.11
N THR A 236 -8.39 -8.26 23.02
CA THR A 236 -9.30 -8.18 24.18
C THR A 236 -10.72 -8.46 23.70
N LEU A 237 -11.36 -9.44 24.33
CA LEU A 237 -12.79 -9.74 24.16
C LEU A 237 -13.50 -9.41 25.47
N VAL A 238 -14.62 -8.70 25.39
CA VAL A 238 -15.38 -8.26 26.57
C VAL A 238 -16.80 -8.76 26.44
N THR A 239 -17.20 -9.59 27.39
CA THR A 239 -18.57 -10.13 27.48
C THR A 239 -19.25 -9.52 28.71
N ALA A 240 -20.19 -8.62 28.48
CA ALA A 240 -20.92 -7.95 29.55
C ALA A 240 -22.32 -7.52 29.08
N PRO A 241 -23.31 -7.38 29.99
CA PRO A 241 -24.67 -6.96 29.63
C PRO A 241 -24.70 -5.53 29.06
N THR A 242 -25.81 -5.18 28.41
CA THR A 242 -26.05 -3.80 27.94
C THR A 242 -26.03 -2.85 29.12
N GLY A 243 -25.44 -1.67 28.94
CA GLY A 243 -25.27 -0.70 30.01
C GLY A 243 -24.07 -0.95 30.93
N ALA A 244 -23.33 -2.06 30.84
CA ALA A 244 -22.21 -2.32 31.75
C ALA A 244 -20.94 -1.45 31.56
N GLY A 245 -20.91 -0.57 30.54
CA GLY A 245 -19.74 0.27 30.21
C GLY A 245 -18.74 -0.35 29.22
N LYS A 246 -19.19 -1.25 28.34
CA LYS A 246 -18.31 -1.95 27.37
C LYS A 246 -17.51 -1.00 26.47
N THR A 247 -18.18 0.03 25.95
CA THR A 247 -17.58 1.01 25.03
C THR A 247 -16.42 1.74 25.69
N ASP A 248 -16.66 2.34 26.86
CA ASP A 248 -15.64 3.05 27.63
C ASP A 248 -14.47 2.12 28.00
N PHE A 249 -14.75 0.87 28.40
CA PHE A 249 -13.69 -0.10 28.70
C PHE A 249 -12.82 -0.41 27.47
N LEU A 250 -13.43 -0.69 26.32
CA LEU A 250 -12.70 -0.99 25.09
C LEU A 250 -11.91 0.22 24.57
N LEU A 251 -12.46 1.43 24.65
CA LEU A 251 -11.77 2.64 24.24
C LEU A 251 -10.58 2.96 25.14
N ARG A 252 -10.70 2.79 26.45
CA ARG A 252 -9.53 2.87 27.36
C ARG A 252 -8.48 1.79 27.11
N ARG A 253 -8.82 0.72 26.39
CA ARG A 253 -7.91 -0.37 26.04
C ARG A 253 -7.11 -0.09 24.76
N CYS A 254 -7.64 0.76 23.89
CA CYS A 254 -6.97 1.19 22.67
C CYS A 254 -5.70 1.99 22.99
N ARG A 255 -4.62 1.70 22.26
CA ARG A 255 -3.35 2.42 22.35
C ARG A 255 -3.00 2.93 20.96
N GLY A 256 -2.85 4.23 20.81
CA GLY A 256 -2.60 4.86 19.51
C GLY A 256 -3.90 5.17 18.79
N ARG A 257 -4.18 4.52 17.66
CA ARG A 257 -5.30 4.87 16.78
C ARG A 257 -6.60 4.17 17.18
N VAL A 258 -7.70 4.89 17.01
CA VAL A 258 -9.07 4.36 17.12
C VAL A 258 -9.71 4.48 15.74
N LEU A 259 -10.22 3.36 15.23
CA LEU A 259 -10.95 3.33 13.97
C LEU A 259 -12.43 3.13 14.28
N GLU A 260 -13.27 4.05 13.85
CA GLU A 260 -14.71 3.87 13.89
C GLU A 260 -15.17 3.23 12.57
N GLY A 261 -15.40 1.93 12.58
CA GLY A 261 -15.95 1.24 11.43
C GLY A 261 -17.46 1.49 11.32
N THR A 262 -17.91 2.22 10.30
CA THR A 262 -19.34 2.45 10.00
C THR A 262 -20.03 1.24 9.33
N LYS A 263 -19.67 0.01 9.71
CA LYS A 263 -20.41 -1.19 9.28
C LYS A 263 -20.95 -1.94 10.50
N ARG A 264 -22.28 -1.88 10.65
CA ARG A 264 -23.06 -2.78 11.52
C ARG A 264 -22.71 -4.23 11.18
N SER A 265 -21.99 -4.89 12.06
CA SER A 265 -21.90 -6.36 12.08
C SER A 265 -22.13 -6.81 13.51
N VAL A 266 -23.39 -6.72 13.94
CA VAL A 266 -23.86 -7.36 15.17
C VAL A 266 -24.17 -8.81 14.78
N TYR A 267 -23.29 -9.75 15.13
CA TYR A 267 -23.67 -11.15 15.16
C TYR A 267 -24.53 -11.38 16.40
N LEU A 268 -25.85 -11.34 16.23
CA LEU A 268 -26.80 -11.89 17.19
C LEU A 268 -26.77 -13.40 17.06
N ARG A 269 -26.18 -14.08 18.04
CA ARG A 269 -26.47 -15.50 18.28
C ARG A 269 -27.26 -15.56 19.58
N GLU A 270 -28.58 -15.71 19.45
CA GLU A 270 -29.45 -15.99 20.58
C GLU A 270 -29.09 -17.35 21.19
N ASN A 271 -28.77 -17.35 22.49
CA ASN A 271 -29.26 -18.40 23.36
C ASN A 271 -29.32 -17.88 24.81
N PRO A 272 -30.45 -18.05 25.51
CA PRO A 272 -30.70 -17.47 26.83
C PRO A 272 -30.15 -18.40 27.90
N LYS A 273 -29.24 -17.90 28.74
CA LYS A 273 -29.13 -18.21 30.17
C LYS A 273 -28.10 -17.28 30.80
N MET A 274 -28.59 -16.45 31.72
CA MET A 274 -27.79 -15.56 32.54
C MET A 274 -26.84 -16.36 33.44
N VAL A 275 -25.61 -15.86 33.59
CA VAL A 275 -24.82 -16.01 34.82
C VAL A 275 -24.20 -14.65 35.12
N GLU A 276 -24.30 -14.29 36.39
CA GLU A 276 -23.91 -13.05 37.04
C GLU A 276 -22.40 -12.78 36.94
N GLU A 277 -22.05 -11.48 37.00
CA GLU A 277 -20.74 -10.83 36.86
C GLU A 277 -20.19 -10.63 35.43
N PRO A 278 -19.65 -9.42 35.12
CA PRO A 278 -18.97 -9.17 33.86
C PRO A 278 -17.74 -10.08 33.74
N ARG A 279 -17.73 -10.96 32.73
CA ARG A 279 -16.58 -11.81 32.43
C ARG A 279 -15.74 -11.17 31.33
N ILE A 280 -14.49 -10.87 31.67
CA ILE A 280 -13.47 -10.51 30.69
C ILE A 280 -12.73 -11.79 30.31
N GLU A 281 -13.08 -12.36 29.15
CA GLU A 281 -12.33 -13.48 28.60
C GLU A 281 -11.19 -12.96 27.74
N ILE A 282 -9.97 -13.22 28.19
CA ILE A 282 -8.78 -12.81 27.47
C ILE A 282 -8.31 -13.96 26.58
N VAL A 283 -8.76 -13.95 25.33
CA VAL A 283 -8.36 -14.92 24.31
C VAL A 283 -6.91 -14.65 23.87
N ARG A 284 -6.14 -15.71 23.69
CA ARG A 284 -4.74 -15.66 23.22
C ARG A 284 -4.66 -15.21 21.77
#